data_AF-A0A1H4DZK0-F1
#
_entry.id   AF-A0A1H4DZK0-F1
#
_cell.length_a   1.000
_cell.length_b   1.000
_cell.length_c   1.000
_cell.angle_alpha   90.00
_cell.angle_beta   90.00
_cell.angle_gamma   90.00
#
_symmetry.space_group_name_H-M   'P 1'
#
loop_
_entity.id
_entity.type
_entity.pdbx_description
1 polymer ?
#
loop_
_entity_poly.entity_id
_entity_poly.type
_entity_poly.pdbx_seq_one_letter_code
_entity_poly.pdbx_strand_id
1 'polypeptide(L)'
;MARWKMIAIVILLVGLGTAFIGIRQVYQLKVQNTCVVGFTKSLGGRASFELRESLHKQRNRAIMGIFLGGIGAGTGAILLFYLKK
;
A
#
# COMPACT_ATOMS: atom_id res chain seq x y z
N MET A 1 11.11 7.69 30.07
CA MET A 1 9.82 7.83 29.35
C MET A 1 9.96 8.47 27.96
N ALA A 2 10.75 9.53 27.76
CA ALA A 2 10.90 10.21 26.45
C ALA A 2 11.40 9.30 25.30
N ARG A 3 12.31 8.36 25.57
CA ARG A 3 12.86 7.42 24.56
C ARG A 3 11.77 6.53 23.93
N TRP A 4 10.79 6.10 24.70
CA TRP A 4 9.68 5.27 24.21
C TRP A 4 8.69 6.06 23.36
N LYS A 5 8.49 7.35 23.66
CA LYS A 5 7.68 8.26 22.82
C LYS A 5 8.33 8.48 21.45
N MET A 6 9.65 8.65 21.39
CA MET A 6 10.40 8.76 20.12
C MET A 6 10.25 7.50 19.26
N ILE A 7 10.40 6.31 19.86
CA ILE A 7 10.22 5.03 19.14
C ILE A 7 8.80 4.91 18.58
N ALA A 8 7.79 5.26 19.36
CA ALA A 8 6.41 5.21 18.93
C ALA A 8 6.10 6.18 17.77
N ILE A 9 6.68 7.39 17.78
CA ILE A 9 6.59 8.35 16.68
C ILE A 9 7.25 7.79 15.41
N VAL A 10 8.42 7.18 15.53
CA VAL A 10 9.12 6.56 14.39
C VAL A 10 8.28 5.44 13.77
N ILE A 11 7.70 4.56 14.59
CA ILE A 11 6.80 3.48 14.13
C ILE A 11 5.59 4.07 13.39
N LEU A 12 5.01 5.15 13.91
CA LEU A 12 3.85 5.81 13.32
C LEU A 12 4.20 6.46 11.96
N LEU A 13 5.34 7.14 11.86
CA LEU A 13 5.85 7.70 10.61
C LEU A 13 6.14 6.64 9.56
N VAL A 14 6.78 5.52 9.95
CA VAL A 14 7.05 4.40 9.04
C VAL A 14 5.75 3.73 8.58
N GLY A 15 4.78 3.53 9.48
CA GLY A 15 3.45 3.01 9.16
C GLY A 15 2.69 3.89 8.16
N LEU A 16 2.66 5.20 8.40
CA LEU A 16 2.05 6.16 7.47
C LEU A 16 2.76 6.21 6.12
N GLY A 17 4.09 6.20 6.10
CA GLY A 17 4.88 6.23 4.87
C GLY A 17 4.63 5.00 3.99
N THR A 18 4.64 3.80 4.58
CA THR A 18 4.36 2.55 3.87
C THR A 18 2.90 2.46 3.38
N ALA A 19 1.94 2.92 4.19
CA ALA A 19 0.54 3.03 3.75
C ALA A 19 0.39 4.01 2.57
N PHE A 20 1.07 5.15 2.61
CA PHE A 20 1.03 6.14 1.53
C PHE A 20 1.61 5.60 0.22
N ILE A 21 2.75 4.90 0.27
CA ILE A 21 3.34 4.22 -0.90
C ILE A 21 2.37 3.18 -1.46
N GLY A 22 1.73 2.38 -0.60
CA GLY A 22 0.72 1.40 -0.99
C GLY A 22 -0.47 2.05 -1.70
N ILE A 23 -1.02 3.13 -1.15
CA ILE A 23 -2.12 3.89 -1.76
C ILE A 23 -1.69 4.45 -3.13
N ARG A 24 -0.49 5.03 -3.22
CA ARG A 24 0.03 5.58 -4.48
C ARG A 24 0.20 4.50 -5.55
N GLN A 25 0.63 3.30 -5.18
CA GLN A 25 0.69 2.14 -6.08
C GLN A 25 -0.71 1.71 -6.56
N VAL A 26 -1.71 1.67 -5.68
CA VAL A 26 -3.11 1.38 -6.08
C VAL A 26 -3.62 2.42 -7.07
N TYR A 27 -3.33 3.71 -6.85
CA TYR A 27 -3.72 4.79 -7.76
C TYR A 27 -3.03 4.65 -9.13
N GLN A 28 -1.73 4.37 -9.17
CA GLN A 28 -1.04 4.13 -10.44
C GLN A 28 -1.56 2.89 -11.17
N LEU A 29 -1.91 1.83 -10.44
CA LEU A 29 -2.58 0.65 -11.01
C LEU A 29 -3.91 1.00 -11.68
N LYS A 30 -4.69 1.91 -11.06
CA LYS A 30 -5.98 2.35 -11.60
C LYS A 30 -5.81 3.15 -12.91
N VAL A 31 -4.76 3.97 -13.00
CA VAL A 31 -4.44 4.77 -14.20
C VAL A 31 -3.84 3.91 -15.32
N GLN A 32 -2.92 2.98 -15.02
CA GLN A 32 -2.40 2.06 -16.04
C GLN A 32 -3.48 1.12 -16.59
N ASN A 33 -4.40 0.65 -15.74
CA ASN A 33 -5.55 -0.14 -16.20
C ASN A 33 -6.36 0.57 -17.28
N THR A 34 -6.53 1.88 -17.20
CA THR A 34 -7.38 2.61 -18.17
C THR A 34 -6.73 2.70 -19.55
N CYS A 35 -5.41 2.91 -19.61
CA CYS A 35 -4.67 2.89 -20.88
C CYS A 35 -4.51 1.46 -21.43
N VAL A 36 -4.04 0.50 -20.61
CA VAL A 36 -3.63 -0.81 -21.14
C VAL A 36 -4.82 -1.75 -21.41
N VAL A 37 -5.95 -1.60 -20.71
CA VAL A 37 -7.19 -2.34 -21.04
C VAL A 37 -7.77 -1.86 -22.38
N GLY A 38 -7.55 -0.59 -22.76
CA GLY A 38 -7.85 -0.07 -24.10
C GLY A 38 -6.99 -0.69 -25.19
N PHE A 39 -5.69 -0.88 -24.93
CA PHE A 39 -4.75 -1.48 -25.89
C PHE A 39 -4.88 -3.01 -26.01
N THR A 40 -5.10 -3.74 -24.91
CA THR A 40 -5.20 -5.21 -24.92
C THR A 40 -6.48 -5.72 -25.62
N LYS A 41 -7.57 -4.93 -25.59
CA LYS A 41 -8.76 -5.20 -26.41
C LYS A 41 -8.45 -5.23 -27.92
N SER A 42 -7.38 -4.54 -28.35
CA SER A 42 -6.91 -4.48 -29.74
C SER A 42 -5.81 -5.50 -30.08
N LEU A 43 -5.14 -6.13 -29.08
CA LEU A 43 -3.92 -6.94 -29.28
C LEU A 43 -4.13 -8.47 -29.15
N GLY A 44 -5.37 -8.95 -28.99
CA GLY A 44 -5.68 -10.38 -28.98
C GLY A 44 -5.37 -11.09 -27.65
N GLY A 45 -6.08 -12.20 -27.40
CA GLY A 45 -6.34 -12.76 -26.07
C GLY A 45 -5.14 -13.19 -25.22
N ARG A 46 -3.94 -13.40 -25.79
CA ARG A 46 -2.75 -13.82 -25.02
C ARG A 46 -2.10 -12.65 -24.25
N ALA A 47 -1.98 -11.47 -24.86
CA ALA A 47 -1.46 -10.29 -24.19
C ALA A 47 -2.38 -9.81 -23.04
N SER A 48 -3.69 -10.03 -23.19
CA SER A 48 -4.69 -9.73 -22.16
C SER A 48 -4.56 -10.61 -20.91
N PHE A 49 -4.01 -11.82 -21.03
CA PHE A 49 -3.93 -12.78 -19.92
C PHE A 49 -2.72 -12.52 -19.01
N GLU A 50 -1.52 -12.35 -19.59
CA GLU A 50 -0.31 -11.96 -18.84
C GLU A 50 -0.47 -10.59 -18.15
N LEU A 51 -1.18 -9.67 -18.80
CA LEU A 51 -1.46 -8.38 -18.20
C LEU A 51 -2.38 -8.50 -16.98
N ARG A 52 -3.40 -9.38 -17.03
CA ARG A 52 -4.33 -9.61 -15.93
C ARG A 52 -3.64 -10.24 -14.72
N GLU A 53 -2.72 -11.17 -14.96
CA GLU A 53 -1.98 -11.85 -13.91
C GLU A 53 -0.98 -10.92 -13.21
N SER A 54 -0.22 -10.12 -13.98
CA SER A 54 0.69 -9.12 -13.43
C SER A 54 -0.04 -8.04 -12.62
N LEU A 55 -1.23 -7.62 -13.06
CA LEU A 55 -2.09 -6.69 -12.33
C LEU A 55 -2.63 -7.25 -11.03
N HIS A 56 -3.05 -8.52 -11.01
CA HIS A 56 -3.48 -9.17 -9.77
C HIS A 56 -2.35 -9.25 -8.75
N LYS A 57 -1.14 -9.59 -9.21
CA LYS A 57 0.05 -9.68 -8.35
C LYS A 57 0.45 -8.31 -7.79
N GLN A 58 0.43 -7.25 -8.59
CA GLN A 58 0.69 -5.89 -8.08
C GLN A 58 -0.41 -5.39 -7.15
N ARG A 59 -1.68 -5.62 -7.48
CA ARG A 59 -2.81 -5.25 -6.60
C ARG A 59 -2.71 -5.94 -5.24
N ASN A 60 -2.38 -7.22 -5.20
CA ASN A 60 -2.18 -7.94 -3.94
C ASN A 60 -1.02 -7.37 -3.13
N ARG A 61 0.12 -7.04 -3.76
CA ARG A 61 1.23 -6.39 -3.05
C ARG A 61 0.85 -5.02 -2.49
N ALA A 62 0.11 -4.23 -3.26
CA ALA A 62 -0.33 -2.90 -2.84
C ALA A 62 -1.33 -2.99 -1.66
N ILE A 63 -2.29 -3.91 -1.71
CA ILE A 63 -3.23 -4.18 -0.62
C ILE A 63 -2.48 -4.66 0.63
N MET A 64 -1.53 -5.59 0.49
CA MET A 64 -0.72 -6.08 1.60
C MET A 64 0.11 -4.97 2.24
N GLY A 65 0.66 -4.04 1.44
CA GLY A 65 1.35 -2.85 1.93
C GLY A 65 0.44 -1.88 2.70
N ILE A 66 -0.78 -1.66 2.24
CA ILE A 66 -1.78 -0.83 2.95
C ILE A 66 -2.16 -1.50 4.28
N PHE A 67 -2.34 -2.82 4.28
CA PHE A 67 -2.72 -3.57 5.48
C PHE A 67 -1.62 -3.53 6.54
N LEU A 68 -0.37 -3.82 6.16
CA LEU A 68 0.79 -3.76 7.05
C LEU A 68 1.06 -2.34 7.55
N GLY A 69 0.97 -1.33 6.68
CA GLY A 69 1.13 0.07 7.05
C GLY A 69 0.04 0.54 8.02
N GLY A 70 -1.21 0.12 7.80
CA GLY A 70 -2.34 0.41 8.68
C GLY A 70 -2.18 -0.21 10.06
N ILE A 71 -1.76 -1.48 10.14
CA ILE A 71 -1.44 -2.14 11.42
C ILE A 71 -0.30 -1.38 12.11
N GLY A 72 0.81 -1.10 11.42
CA GLY A 72 1.96 -0.39 12.01
C GLY A 72 1.60 1.00 12.56
N ALA A 73 0.83 1.78 11.80
CA ALA A 73 0.33 3.09 12.24
C ALA A 73 -0.61 2.97 13.45
N GLY A 74 -1.51 1.97 13.44
CA GLY A 74 -2.43 1.69 14.55
C GLY A 74 -1.68 1.31 15.84
N THR A 75 -0.72 0.38 15.76
CA THR A 75 0.08 -0.04 16.91
C THR A 75 0.90 1.13 17.46
N GLY A 76 1.50 1.95 16.60
CA GLY A 76 2.23 3.16 17.00
C GLY A 76 1.35 4.18 17.71
N ALA A 77 0.13 4.39 17.24
CA ALA A 77 -0.85 5.29 17.86
C ALA A 77 -1.30 4.79 19.24
N ILE A 78 -1.59 3.48 19.36
CA ILE A 78 -1.96 2.85 20.65
C ILE A 78 -0.82 2.98 21.65
N LEU A 79 0.43 2.73 21.23
CA LEU A 79 1.61 2.84 22.08
C LEU A 79 1.82 4.28 22.58
N LEU A 80 1.62 5.27 21.71
CA LEU A 80 1.68 6.69 22.10
C LEU A 80 0.59 7.06 23.10
N PHE A 81 -0.62 6.52 22.95
CA PHE A 81 -1.72 6.77 23.88
C PHE A 81 -1.44 6.18 25.26
N TYR A 82 -0.90 4.95 25.31
CA TYR A 82 -0.51 4.29 26.56
C TYR A 82 0.68 4.99 27.26
N LEU A 83 1.66 5.49 26.50
CA LEU A 83 2.83 6.22 27.03
C LEU A 83 2.53 7.67 27.43
N LYS A 84 1.35 8.19 27.07
CA LYS A 84 0.86 9.51 27.49
C LYS A 84 0.13 9.44 28.83
N LYS A 85 -0.47 8.29 29.14
CA LYS A 85 -1.08 7.97 30.43
C LYS A 85 0.01 7.66 31.46
#